data_AF-A0A966D752-F1
#
_entry.id   AF-A0A966D752-F1
#
_cell.length_a   1.000
_cell.length_b   1.000
_cell.length_c   1.000
_cell.angle_alpha   90.00
_cell.angle_beta   90.00
_cell.angle_gamma   90.00
#
_symmetry.space_group_name_H-M   'P 1'
#
loop_
_entity.id
_entity.type
_entity.pdbx_description
1 polymer ?
#
loop_
_entity_poly.entity_id
_entity_poly.type
_entity_poly.pdbx_seq_one_letter_code
_entity_poly.pdbx_strand_id
1 'polypeptide(L)'
;MDKDLDLIWEQILTKAREELPPGAGDIWLKTCMPVSLREGTLLLDVPNVFVKEQIQSRFLAPLQKMIEGAGLASRVELRVGTEVRSGEQDRAEKAAQPPQPPQATRSGLNPAYVFGNFVVGKSNRLAHAASLASAESPGVAYNPLFIWGGVGLGKTHLMHAIGHYVLEKGPSARIVYLSSEKFTNELISSIQNKRMQDFKSKYRNVDVLLIDDIQFLANKESTQEEFFHTFNSLHDAKKQIVISSDRPPKEIKMVEDRLVSRFEWGLVTDIQPPDLETRIAILQKKAELRGYRIEEEIIYFLAQNIPSNIRELEGA
;
A
#
# COMPACT_ATOMS: atom_id res chain seq x y z
N MET A 1 -22.24 -25.37 29.74
CA MET A 1 -22.64 -25.29 28.32
C MET A 1 -21.57 -24.61 27.49
N ASP A 2 -21.02 -23.46 27.89
CA ASP A 2 -19.93 -22.79 27.12
C ASP A 2 -18.62 -23.58 27.01
N LYS A 3 -18.17 -24.23 28.10
CA LYS A 3 -16.88 -24.96 28.11
C LYS A 3 -16.80 -26.14 27.14
N ASP A 4 -17.94 -26.78 26.83
CA ASP A 4 -17.96 -27.89 25.86
C ASP A 4 -17.85 -27.37 24.42
N LEU A 5 -18.43 -26.19 24.15
CA LEU A 5 -18.42 -25.58 22.83
C LEU A 5 -17.02 -25.05 22.45
N ASP A 6 -16.31 -24.45 23.40
CA ASP A 6 -14.93 -24.02 23.21
C ASP A 6 -13.99 -25.20 22.93
N LEU A 7 -14.18 -26.31 23.65
CA LEU A 7 -13.35 -27.51 23.50
C LEU A 7 -13.60 -28.20 22.15
N ILE A 8 -14.85 -28.19 21.68
CA ILE A 8 -15.22 -28.64 20.34
C ILE A 8 -14.60 -27.74 19.26
N TRP A 9 -14.58 -26.43 19.48
CA TRP A 9 -13.99 -25.48 18.53
C TRP A 9 -12.47 -25.63 18.41
N GLU A 10 -11.75 -25.84 19.51
CA GLU A 10 -10.31 -26.14 19.48
C GLU A 10 -9.97 -27.41 18.68
N GLN A 11 -10.83 -28.42 18.74
CA GLN A 11 -10.68 -29.63 17.91
C GLN A 11 -10.89 -29.33 16.43
N ILE A 12 -11.87 -28.48 16.08
CA ILE A 12 -12.11 -28.03 14.72
C ILE A 12 -10.91 -27.21 14.20
N LEU A 13 -10.36 -26.31 15.03
CA LEU A 13 -9.17 -25.53 14.69
C LEU A 13 -7.95 -26.42 14.45
N THR A 14 -7.78 -27.48 15.24
CA THR A 14 -6.68 -28.44 15.06
C THR A 14 -6.79 -29.16 13.72
N LYS A 15 -7.97 -29.68 13.37
CA LYS A 15 -8.21 -30.30 12.05
C LYS A 15 -8.05 -29.31 10.91
N ALA A 16 -8.53 -28.09 11.08
CA ALA A 16 -8.41 -27.05 10.07
C ALA A 16 -6.95 -26.68 9.77
N ARG A 17 -6.03 -26.80 10.74
CA ARG A 17 -4.59 -26.62 10.49
C ARG A 17 -3.98 -27.72 9.62
N GLU A 18 -4.55 -28.91 9.61
CA GLU A 18 -4.08 -30.05 8.82
C GLU A 18 -4.69 -30.07 7.41
N GLU A 19 -5.95 -29.64 7.27
CA GLU A 19 -6.69 -29.72 6.00
C GLU A 19 -6.66 -28.40 5.17
N LEU A 20 -6.40 -27.25 5.79
CA LEU A 20 -6.30 -25.97 5.08
C LEU A 20 -4.85 -25.64 4.71
N PRO A 21 -4.63 -24.72 3.75
CA PRO A 21 -3.30 -24.24 3.44
C PRO A 21 -2.53 -23.77 4.69
N PRO A 22 -1.21 -24.02 4.78
CA PRO A 22 -0.42 -23.69 5.97
C PRO A 22 -0.65 -22.25 6.45
N GLY A 23 -1.00 -22.08 7.73
CA GLY A 23 -1.28 -20.78 8.35
C GLY A 23 -2.69 -20.22 8.13
N ALA A 24 -3.49 -20.77 7.20
CA ALA A 24 -4.84 -20.26 6.94
C ALA A 24 -5.79 -20.44 8.14
N GLY A 25 -5.73 -21.58 8.83
CA GLY A 25 -6.54 -21.82 10.03
C GLY A 25 -6.22 -20.82 11.17
N ASP A 26 -4.95 -20.51 11.35
CA ASP A 26 -4.50 -19.55 12.38
C ASP A 26 -4.86 -18.10 12.06
N ILE A 27 -4.87 -17.73 10.78
CA ILE A 27 -5.20 -16.38 10.33
C ILE A 27 -6.71 -16.15 10.34
N TRP A 28 -7.49 -17.10 9.82
CA TRP A 28 -8.91 -16.87 9.54
C TRP A 28 -9.85 -17.44 10.59
N LEU A 29 -9.53 -18.60 11.18
CA LEU A 29 -10.48 -19.33 12.04
C LEU A 29 -10.19 -19.14 13.52
N LYS A 30 -8.92 -18.99 13.93
CA LYS A 30 -8.54 -18.82 15.33
C LYS A 30 -9.16 -17.57 15.99
N THR A 31 -9.40 -16.52 15.21
CA THR A 31 -10.02 -15.28 15.69
C THR A 31 -11.55 -15.34 15.76
N CYS A 32 -12.16 -16.46 15.33
CA CYS A 32 -13.60 -16.67 15.40
C CYS A 32 -13.97 -17.35 16.72
N MET A 33 -15.13 -17.00 17.26
CA MET A 33 -15.64 -17.56 18.51
C MET A 33 -16.95 -18.31 18.28
N PRO A 34 -17.09 -19.54 18.76
CA PRO A 34 -18.35 -20.27 18.69
C PRO A 34 -19.33 -19.66 19.71
N VAL A 35 -20.46 -19.18 19.21
CA VAL A 35 -21.48 -18.51 20.03
C VAL A 35 -22.52 -19.50 20.51
N SER A 36 -22.94 -20.41 19.62
CA SER A 36 -23.92 -21.43 19.95
C SER A 36 -23.93 -22.55 18.92
N LEU A 37 -24.23 -23.76 19.37
CA LEU A 37 -24.56 -24.90 18.52
C LEU A 37 -25.99 -25.34 18.84
N ARG A 38 -26.94 -25.09 17.92
CA ARG A 38 -28.35 -25.44 18.11
C ARG A 38 -28.94 -25.93 16.79
N GLU A 39 -29.78 -26.96 16.87
CA GLU A 39 -30.52 -27.49 15.70
C GLU A 39 -29.63 -27.81 14.48
N GLY A 40 -28.42 -28.32 14.74
CA GLY A 40 -27.45 -28.64 13.69
C GLY A 40 -26.80 -27.41 13.02
N THR A 41 -26.93 -26.22 13.60
CA THR A 41 -26.30 -24.98 13.11
C THR A 41 -25.32 -24.45 14.14
N LEU A 42 -24.06 -24.27 13.72
CA LEU A 42 -23.03 -23.59 14.49
C LEU A 42 -23.03 -22.11 14.14
N LEU A 43 -23.30 -21.26 15.13
CA LEU A 43 -23.15 -19.81 15.01
C LEU A 43 -21.73 -19.42 15.44
N LEU A 44 -21.00 -18.75 14.55
CA LEU A 44 -19.66 -18.23 14.79
C LEU A 44 -19.67 -16.71 14.73
N ASP A 45 -19.17 -16.09 15.80
CA ASP A 45 -18.82 -14.68 15.80
C ASP A 45 -17.45 -14.51 15.14
N VAL A 46 -17.41 -13.67 14.12
CA VAL A 46 -16.21 -13.31 13.36
C VAL A 46 -15.84 -11.85 13.66
N PRO A 47 -14.54 -11.50 13.61
CA PRO A 47 -14.05 -10.24 14.16
C PRO A 47 -14.44 -8.99 13.36
N ASN A 48 -14.67 -9.12 12.06
CA ASN A 48 -15.11 -8.02 11.20
C ASN A 48 -15.73 -8.55 9.89
N VAL A 49 -16.31 -7.64 9.10
CA VAL A 49 -16.96 -7.96 7.82
C VAL A 49 -15.98 -8.55 6.82
N PHE A 50 -14.71 -8.12 6.81
CA PHE A 50 -13.71 -8.64 5.89
C PHE A 50 -13.38 -10.12 6.17
N VAL A 51 -13.15 -10.49 7.44
CA VAL A 51 -12.94 -11.90 7.83
C VAL A 51 -14.18 -12.73 7.52
N LYS A 52 -15.39 -12.17 7.71
CA LYS A 52 -16.64 -12.81 7.30
C LYS A 52 -16.63 -13.14 5.81
N GLU A 53 -16.30 -12.19 4.95
CA GLU A 53 -16.25 -12.36 3.49
C GLU A 53 -15.18 -13.37 3.06
N GLN A 54 -14.00 -13.34 3.69
CA GLN A 54 -12.92 -14.30 3.38
C GLN A 54 -13.29 -15.73 3.79
N ILE A 55 -13.87 -15.92 4.98
CA ILE A 55 -14.37 -17.23 5.39
C ILE A 55 -15.50 -17.67 4.46
N GLN A 56 -16.49 -16.81 4.17
CA GLN A 56 -17.61 -17.14 3.28
C GLN A 56 -17.16 -17.56 1.88
N SER A 57 -16.21 -16.84 1.29
CA SER A 57 -15.79 -17.07 -0.10
C SER A 57 -14.84 -18.24 -0.26
N ARG A 58 -13.96 -18.51 0.72
CA ARG A 58 -12.84 -19.47 0.55
C ARG A 58 -12.88 -20.65 1.49
N PHE A 59 -13.40 -20.48 2.71
CA PHE A 59 -13.21 -21.47 3.78
C PHE A 59 -14.52 -22.03 4.34
N LEU A 60 -15.68 -21.47 3.97
CA LEU A 60 -16.98 -21.90 4.51
C LEU A 60 -17.32 -23.33 4.10
N ALA A 61 -17.11 -23.70 2.84
CA ALA A 61 -17.38 -25.06 2.37
C ALA A 61 -16.46 -26.10 3.03
N PRO A 62 -15.12 -25.91 3.10
CA PRO A 62 -14.24 -26.77 3.89
C PRO A 62 -14.64 -26.84 5.37
N LEU A 63 -14.96 -25.70 5.99
CA LEU A 63 -15.34 -25.61 7.40
C LEU A 63 -16.63 -26.38 7.70
N GLN A 64 -17.65 -26.21 6.86
CA GLN A 64 -18.91 -26.96 6.95
C GLN A 64 -18.66 -28.46 6.83
N LYS A 65 -17.83 -28.89 5.87
CA LYS A 65 -17.50 -30.31 5.70
C LYS A 65 -16.77 -30.89 6.91
N MET A 66 -15.83 -30.15 7.51
CA MET A 66 -15.12 -30.59 8.72
C MET A 66 -16.05 -30.73 9.93
N ILE A 67 -16.99 -29.78 10.09
CA ILE A 67 -17.95 -29.77 11.20
C ILE A 67 -19.01 -30.87 11.03
N GLU A 68 -19.46 -31.10 9.79
CA GLU A 68 -20.40 -32.17 9.44
C GLU A 68 -19.74 -33.54 9.59
N GLY A 69 -18.51 -33.71 9.13
CA GLY A 69 -17.73 -34.95 9.30
C GLY A 69 -17.39 -35.27 10.76
N ALA A 70 -17.40 -34.27 11.64
CA ALA A 70 -17.29 -34.44 13.09
C ALA A 70 -18.63 -34.76 13.77
N GLY A 71 -19.75 -34.77 13.02
CA GLY A 71 -21.10 -35.03 13.54
C GLY A 71 -21.65 -33.90 14.43
N LEU A 72 -21.10 -32.70 14.31
CA LEU A 72 -21.39 -31.58 15.22
C LEU A 72 -22.51 -30.68 14.71
N ALA A 73 -22.47 -30.31 13.44
CA ALA A 73 -23.45 -29.44 12.80
C ALA A 73 -23.47 -29.71 11.29
N SER A 74 -24.60 -29.45 10.64
CA SER A 74 -24.74 -29.50 9.18
C SER A 74 -24.63 -28.12 8.53
N ARG A 75 -24.67 -27.04 9.33
CA ARG A 75 -24.60 -25.65 8.86
C ARG A 75 -23.74 -24.78 9.76
N VAL A 76 -23.13 -23.78 9.13
CA VAL A 76 -22.31 -22.76 9.81
C VAL A 76 -22.83 -21.39 9.41
N GLU A 77 -23.20 -20.59 10.41
CA GLU A 77 -23.61 -19.20 10.24
C GLU A 77 -22.56 -18.25 10.82
N LEU A 78 -22.25 -17.18 10.09
CA LEU A 78 -21.26 -16.19 10.50
C LEU A 78 -21.94 -14.87 10.86
N ARG A 79 -21.70 -14.38 12.07
CA ARG A 79 -22.13 -13.07 12.54
C ARG A 79 -20.92 -12.24 12.92
N VAL A 80 -20.94 -10.94 12.67
CA VAL A 80 -19.87 -10.07 13.17
C VAL A 80 -20.15 -9.78 14.64
N GLY A 81 -19.28 -10.26 15.54
CA GLY A 81 -19.46 -10.12 16.98
C GLY A 81 -19.15 -8.70 17.46
N THR A 82 -19.97 -8.14 18.35
CA THR A 82 -19.74 -6.83 18.98
C THR A 82 -18.81 -6.90 20.19
N GLU A 83 -18.51 -8.09 20.71
CA GLU A 83 -17.59 -8.32 21.81
C GLU A 83 -16.44 -9.22 21.34
N VAL A 84 -15.37 -8.63 20.83
CA VAL A 84 -14.11 -9.34 20.55
C VAL A 84 -13.03 -8.69 21.39
N ARG A 85 -12.22 -9.52 22.05
CA ARG A 85 -11.15 -9.10 22.97
C ARG A 85 -10.31 -8.00 22.32
N SER A 86 -10.30 -6.83 22.94
CA SER A 86 -9.72 -5.57 22.44
C SER A 86 -8.23 -5.64 22.06
N GLY A 87 -7.51 -6.71 22.42
CA GLY A 87 -6.11 -6.93 22.02
C GLY A 87 -5.90 -7.80 20.76
N GLU A 88 -6.91 -8.55 20.30
CA GLU A 88 -6.79 -9.43 19.13
C GLU A 88 -7.29 -8.76 17.84
N GLN A 89 -8.15 -7.74 17.95
CA GLN A 89 -8.54 -6.84 16.84
C GLN A 89 -7.30 -6.16 16.22
N ASP A 90 -6.40 -5.62 17.05
CA ASP A 90 -5.15 -4.99 16.59
C ASP A 90 -4.18 -5.97 15.90
N ARG A 91 -4.23 -7.26 16.26
CA ARG A 91 -3.40 -8.32 15.65
C ARG A 91 -4.00 -8.84 14.35
N ALA A 92 -5.31 -9.01 14.30
CA ALA A 92 -6.04 -9.43 13.10
C ALA A 92 -6.03 -8.33 12.02
N GLU A 93 -6.16 -7.05 12.41
CA GLU A 93 -6.02 -5.92 11.50
C GLU A 93 -4.58 -5.78 10.95
N LYS A 94 -3.56 -6.08 11.76
CA LYS A 94 -2.16 -6.13 11.30
C LYS A 94 -1.83 -7.29 10.36
N ALA A 95 -2.50 -8.43 10.52
CA ALA A 95 -2.28 -9.62 9.70
C ALA A 95 -3.08 -9.63 8.39
N ALA A 96 -4.23 -8.94 8.35
CA ALA A 96 -5.11 -8.82 7.18
C ALA A 96 -4.72 -7.69 6.22
N GLN A 97 -3.79 -6.81 6.61
CA GLN A 97 -3.25 -5.80 5.72
C GLN A 97 -2.18 -6.43 4.82
N PRO A 98 -2.15 -6.14 3.50
CA PRO A 98 -0.96 -6.44 2.68
C PRO A 98 0.25 -5.86 3.41
N PRO A 99 1.45 -6.51 3.36
CA PRO A 99 2.57 -6.16 4.21
C PRO A 99 2.70 -4.65 4.23
N GLN A 100 2.32 -4.05 5.36
CA GLN A 100 2.36 -2.62 5.46
C GLN A 100 3.81 -2.24 5.18
N PRO A 101 4.05 -1.18 4.38
CA PRO A 101 5.27 -0.41 4.52
C PRO A 101 5.70 -0.41 5.99
N PRO A 102 6.92 -0.85 6.34
CA PRO A 102 7.32 -0.90 7.73
C PRO A 102 7.02 0.46 8.36
N GLN A 103 6.56 0.44 9.61
CA GLN A 103 5.99 1.58 10.35
C GLN A 103 6.40 2.93 9.76
N ALA A 104 5.44 3.58 9.09
CA ALA A 104 5.64 4.93 8.61
C ALA A 104 6.17 5.77 9.78
N THR A 105 7.36 6.33 9.60
CA THR A 105 7.90 7.37 10.48
C THR A 105 6.90 8.54 10.52
N ARG A 106 7.10 9.53 11.41
CA ARG A 106 6.21 10.71 11.54
C ARG A 106 5.81 11.38 10.21
N SER A 107 6.55 11.14 9.12
CA SER A 107 6.34 11.66 7.75
C SER A 107 5.50 10.78 6.81
N GLY A 108 5.03 9.58 7.20
CA GLY A 108 4.24 8.72 6.31
C GLY A 108 5.07 7.83 5.35
N LEU A 109 6.40 7.79 5.52
CA LEU A 109 7.32 7.14 4.58
C LEU A 109 7.59 5.67 4.94
N ASN A 110 7.46 4.79 3.95
CA ASN A 110 7.95 3.41 3.93
C ASN A 110 9.49 3.35 4.08
N PRO A 111 10.07 2.84 5.19
CA PRO A 111 11.51 2.78 5.42
C PRO A 111 12.23 1.74 4.56
N ALA A 112 11.53 0.81 3.90
CA ALA A 112 12.14 -0.09 2.92
C ALA A 112 12.44 0.63 1.59
N TYR A 113 11.76 1.74 1.30
CA TYR A 113 11.85 2.47 0.04
C TYR A 113 12.92 3.56 0.11
N VAL A 114 14.18 3.15 0.19
CA VAL A 114 15.37 4.03 0.16
C VAL A 114 16.16 3.82 -1.13
N PHE A 115 16.99 4.79 -1.53
CA PHE A 115 17.78 4.71 -2.77
C PHE A 115 18.69 3.47 -2.80
N GLY A 116 19.31 3.09 -1.68
CA GLY A 116 20.18 1.91 -1.61
C GLY A 116 19.48 0.57 -1.89
N ASN A 117 18.15 0.54 -1.82
CA ASN A 117 17.34 -0.64 -2.13
C ASN A 117 16.76 -0.59 -3.56
N PHE A 118 16.97 0.50 -4.30
CA PHE A 118 16.46 0.66 -5.66
C PHE A 118 17.49 0.17 -6.68
N VAL A 119 17.11 -0.81 -7.49
CA VAL A 119 18.00 -1.33 -8.55
C VAL A 119 17.90 -0.46 -9.79
N VAL A 120 19.05 0.12 -10.18
CA VAL A 120 19.14 1.01 -11.33
C VAL A 120 19.47 0.23 -12.60
N GLY A 121 18.59 0.34 -13.59
CA GLY A 121 18.74 -0.22 -14.94
C GLY A 121 18.62 0.86 -16.01
N LYS A 122 18.78 0.50 -17.28
CA LYS A 122 18.64 1.46 -18.39
C LYS A 122 17.25 2.12 -18.41
N SER A 123 16.21 1.36 -18.07
CA SER A 123 14.81 1.76 -18.12
C SER A 123 14.37 2.76 -17.04
N ASN A 124 15.17 2.94 -15.98
CA ASN A 124 14.83 3.78 -14.83
C ASN A 124 15.95 4.75 -14.43
N ARG A 125 17.07 4.77 -15.17
CA ARG A 125 18.27 5.55 -14.84
C ARG A 125 18.01 7.04 -14.75
N LEU A 126 17.25 7.60 -15.70
CA LEU A 126 16.94 9.02 -15.72
C LEU A 126 16.06 9.39 -14.52
N ALA A 127 15.01 8.63 -14.26
CA ALA A 127 14.12 8.83 -13.11
C ALA A 127 14.87 8.74 -11.78
N HIS A 128 15.78 7.76 -11.64
CA HIS A 128 16.62 7.62 -10.46
C HIS A 128 17.56 8.82 -10.28
N ALA A 129 18.27 9.23 -11.34
CA ALA A 129 19.20 10.37 -11.28
C ALA A 129 18.48 11.69 -10.96
N ALA A 130 17.32 11.91 -11.58
CA ALA A 130 16.46 13.06 -11.30
C ALA A 130 15.97 13.07 -9.85
N SER A 131 15.53 11.90 -9.34
CA SER A 131 15.11 11.74 -7.95
C SER A 131 16.24 12.07 -6.98
N LEU A 132 17.45 11.57 -7.24
CA LEU A 132 18.62 11.86 -6.42
C LEU A 132 18.94 13.37 -6.43
N ALA A 133 18.95 14.01 -7.61
CA ALA A 133 19.20 15.44 -7.74
C ALA A 133 18.17 16.29 -6.97
N SER A 134 16.88 15.97 -7.08
CA SER A 134 15.82 16.65 -6.33
C SER A 134 15.89 16.38 -4.82
N ALA A 135 16.50 15.28 -4.39
CA ALA A 135 16.74 15.00 -2.97
C ALA A 135 17.99 15.71 -2.42
N GLU A 136 19.04 15.87 -3.23
CA GLU A 136 20.27 16.58 -2.90
C GLU A 136 20.10 18.10 -2.85
N SER A 137 19.25 18.65 -3.70
CA SER A 137 18.95 20.09 -3.75
C SER A 137 17.44 20.36 -3.86
N PRO A 138 16.66 20.08 -2.80
CA PRO A 138 15.20 20.22 -2.82
C PRO A 138 14.75 21.64 -3.16
N GLY A 139 13.81 21.75 -4.10
CA GLY A 139 13.23 23.02 -4.54
C GLY A 139 14.08 23.80 -5.53
N VAL A 140 15.30 23.32 -5.84
CA VAL A 140 16.23 23.91 -6.79
C VAL A 140 16.38 23.03 -8.02
N ALA A 141 16.75 21.76 -7.83
CA ALA A 141 16.89 20.81 -8.92
C ALA A 141 15.52 20.21 -9.30
N TYR A 142 15.09 20.46 -10.53
CA TYR A 142 13.86 19.93 -11.13
C TYR A 142 12.62 20.10 -10.22
N ASN A 143 12.02 21.30 -10.24
CA ASN A 143 10.83 21.60 -9.44
C ASN A 143 9.66 22.08 -10.32
N PRO A 144 8.59 21.28 -10.48
CA PRO A 144 8.37 19.96 -9.88
C PRO A 144 9.20 18.86 -10.55
N LEU A 145 9.36 17.73 -9.86
CA LEU A 145 9.77 16.48 -10.47
C LEU A 145 8.52 15.63 -10.73
N PHE A 146 8.26 15.30 -11.99
CA PHE A 146 7.12 14.49 -12.41
C PHE A 146 7.61 13.12 -12.91
N ILE A 147 7.26 12.06 -12.19
CA ILE A 147 7.67 10.68 -12.50
C ILE A 147 6.45 9.89 -12.98
N TRP A 148 6.49 9.32 -14.17
CA TRP A 148 5.38 8.50 -14.66
C TRP A 148 5.83 7.14 -15.17
N GLY A 149 4.87 6.22 -15.33
CA GLY A 149 5.12 4.87 -15.81
C GLY A 149 4.05 3.90 -15.34
N GLY A 150 4.07 2.69 -15.88
CA GLY A 150 3.12 1.64 -15.52
C GLY A 150 3.10 1.26 -14.03
N VAL A 151 2.15 0.38 -13.69
CA VAL A 151 2.01 -0.15 -12.33
C VAL A 151 3.27 -0.90 -11.92
N GLY A 152 3.70 -0.78 -10.67
CA GLY A 152 4.80 -1.57 -10.12
C GLY A 152 6.16 -1.34 -10.77
N LEU A 153 6.42 -0.17 -11.35
CA LEU A 153 7.75 0.17 -11.92
C LEU A 153 8.67 0.93 -10.95
N GLY A 154 8.22 1.19 -9.72
CA GLY A 154 9.07 1.82 -8.69
C GLY A 154 8.89 3.32 -8.49
N LYS A 155 7.84 3.93 -9.06
CA LYS A 155 7.48 5.36 -8.86
C LYS A 155 7.39 5.73 -7.38
N THR A 156 6.55 5.01 -6.62
CA THR A 156 6.39 5.19 -5.17
C THR A 156 7.69 4.93 -4.42
N HIS A 157 8.52 3.98 -4.86
CA HIS A 157 9.82 3.72 -4.22
C HIS A 157 10.73 4.95 -4.33
N LEU A 158 10.93 5.47 -5.55
CA LEU A 158 11.75 6.67 -5.77
C LEU A 158 11.23 7.88 -4.98
N MET A 159 9.91 8.08 -4.99
CA MET A 159 9.27 9.16 -4.24
C MET A 159 9.59 9.10 -2.73
N HIS A 160 9.47 7.91 -2.14
CA HIS A 160 9.82 7.70 -0.73
C HIS A 160 11.33 7.85 -0.48
N ALA A 161 12.17 7.38 -1.41
CA ALA A 161 13.62 7.48 -1.30
C ALA A 161 14.09 8.94 -1.24
N ILE A 162 13.46 9.83 -2.02
CA ILE A 162 13.66 11.29 -1.93
C ILE A 162 13.37 11.76 -0.50
N GLY A 163 12.21 11.39 0.05
CA GLY A 163 11.81 11.76 1.40
C GLY A 163 12.81 11.32 2.47
N HIS A 164 13.26 10.06 2.42
CA HIS A 164 14.25 9.54 3.37
C HIS A 164 15.60 10.25 3.25
N TYR A 165 16.08 10.46 2.03
CA TYR A 165 17.36 11.14 1.80
C TYR A 165 17.34 12.57 2.36
N VAL A 166 16.25 13.30 2.14
CA VAL A 166 16.08 14.66 2.69
C VAL A 166 16.07 14.65 4.22
N LEU A 167 15.39 13.68 4.86
CA LEU A 167 15.38 13.55 6.32
C LEU A 167 16.75 13.16 6.90
N GLU A 168 17.52 12.34 6.19
CA GLU A 168 18.87 11.96 6.59
C GLU A 168 19.81 13.18 6.64
N LYS A 169 19.71 14.07 5.65
CA LYS A 169 20.49 15.32 5.61
C LYS A 169 19.94 16.42 6.52
N GLY A 170 18.62 16.44 6.71
CA GLY A 170 17.91 17.46 7.49
C GLY A 170 16.80 16.84 8.33
N PRO A 171 17.09 16.37 9.56
CA PRO A 171 16.09 15.72 10.42
C PRO A 171 14.90 16.59 10.83
N SER A 172 15.03 17.92 10.71
CA SER A 172 13.95 18.89 10.96
C SER A 172 13.09 19.20 9.73
N ALA A 173 13.42 18.65 8.55
CA ALA A 173 12.68 18.90 7.32
C ALA A 173 11.24 18.38 7.43
N ARG A 174 10.29 19.18 6.95
CA ARG A 174 8.87 18.81 6.96
C ARG A 174 8.51 18.17 5.64
N ILE A 175 8.28 16.86 5.68
CA ILE A 175 7.94 16.06 4.51
C ILE A 175 6.53 15.54 4.65
N VAL A 176 5.76 15.68 3.57
CA VAL A 176 4.40 15.15 3.49
C VAL A 176 4.29 14.25 2.27
N TYR A 177 4.01 12.97 2.54
CA TYR A 177 3.66 11.98 1.52
C TYR A 177 2.19 11.59 1.62
N LEU A 178 1.52 11.55 0.46
CA LEU A 178 0.13 11.11 0.32
C LEU A 178 -0.22 10.77 -1.12
N SER A 179 -1.26 9.95 -1.29
CA SER A 179 -1.94 9.81 -2.58
C SER A 179 -2.85 11.00 -2.87
N SER A 180 -3.14 11.21 -4.14
CA SER A 180 -4.10 12.22 -4.59
C SER A 180 -5.52 11.98 -4.06
N GLU A 181 -5.93 10.72 -3.88
CA GLU A 181 -7.19 10.38 -3.23
C GLU A 181 -7.23 10.78 -1.75
N LYS A 182 -6.13 10.57 -1.02
CA LYS A 182 -6.03 11.02 0.37
C LYS A 182 -6.11 12.54 0.46
N PHE A 183 -5.47 13.26 -0.48
CA PHE A 183 -5.61 14.72 -0.58
C PHE A 183 -7.06 15.14 -0.81
N THR A 184 -7.78 14.49 -1.74
CA THR A 184 -9.23 14.71 -1.95
C THR A 184 -10.03 14.50 -0.67
N ASN A 185 -9.85 13.37 0.00
CA ASN A 185 -10.64 13.01 1.18
C ASN A 185 -10.38 13.95 2.35
N GLU A 186 -9.13 14.36 2.56
CA GLU A 186 -8.79 15.34 3.57
C GLU A 186 -9.35 16.74 3.25
N LEU A 187 -9.39 17.12 1.97
CA LEU A 187 -10.04 18.36 1.54
C LEU A 187 -11.53 18.33 1.88
N ILE A 188 -12.25 17.27 1.49
CA ILE A 188 -13.68 17.09 1.79
C ILE A 188 -13.93 17.17 3.30
N SER A 189 -13.14 16.44 4.09
CA SER A 189 -13.24 16.46 5.54
C SER A 189 -12.99 17.85 6.13
N SER A 190 -12.01 18.60 5.60
CA SER A 190 -11.72 19.96 6.06
C SER A 190 -12.85 20.94 5.78
N ILE A 191 -13.56 20.79 4.66
CA ILE A 191 -14.73 21.60 4.30
C ILE A 191 -15.88 21.28 5.26
N GLN A 192 -16.21 20.00 5.43
CA GLN A 192 -17.29 19.55 6.30
C GLN A 192 -17.10 20.02 7.75
N ASN A 193 -15.87 19.95 8.25
CA ASN A 193 -15.52 20.31 9.63
C ASN A 193 -15.14 21.79 9.81
N LYS A 194 -15.21 22.62 8.76
CA LYS A 194 -14.80 24.04 8.77
C LYS A 194 -13.33 24.25 9.20
N ARG A 195 -12.44 23.32 8.85
CA ARG A 195 -10.99 23.32 9.19
C ARG A 195 -10.09 23.54 7.98
N MET A 196 -10.51 24.38 7.04
CA MET A 196 -9.75 24.66 5.81
C MET A 196 -8.37 25.29 6.10
N GLN A 197 -8.24 26.07 7.18
CA GLN A 197 -6.95 26.66 7.56
C GLN A 197 -5.93 25.61 8.01
N ASP A 198 -6.38 24.58 8.71
CA ASP A 198 -5.52 23.46 9.13
C ASP A 198 -5.04 22.67 7.91
N PHE A 199 -5.94 22.42 6.96
CA PHE A 199 -5.61 21.79 5.68
C PHE A 199 -4.52 22.57 4.93
N LYS A 200 -4.72 23.89 4.74
CA LYS A 200 -3.73 24.75 4.06
C LYS A 200 -2.40 24.77 4.81
N SER A 201 -2.43 24.87 6.12
CA SER A 201 -1.22 24.86 6.94
C SER A 201 -0.45 23.55 6.83
N LYS A 202 -1.15 22.41 6.81
CA LYS A 202 -0.55 21.08 6.65
C LYS A 202 0.18 20.93 5.30
N TYR A 203 -0.42 21.42 4.22
CA TYR A 203 0.11 21.16 2.86
C TYR A 203 0.98 22.27 2.30
N ARG A 204 0.83 23.52 2.76
CA ARG A 204 1.60 24.68 2.25
C ARG A 204 2.79 25.04 3.12
N ASN A 205 2.94 24.43 4.29
CA ASN A 205 4.04 24.68 5.23
C ASN A 205 4.98 23.47 5.32
N VAL A 206 5.37 22.93 4.17
CA VAL A 206 6.28 21.78 4.05
C VAL A 206 7.53 22.19 3.29
N ASP A 207 8.59 21.39 3.44
CA ASP A 207 9.83 21.54 2.68
C ASP A 207 9.81 20.64 1.43
N VAL A 208 9.13 19.49 1.53
CA VAL A 208 8.92 18.54 0.43
C VAL A 208 7.47 18.03 0.45
N LEU A 209 6.78 18.17 -0.68
CA LEU A 209 5.48 17.56 -0.95
C LEU A 209 5.62 16.43 -1.96
N LEU A 210 5.21 15.22 -1.55
CA LEU A 210 5.27 13.99 -2.33
C LEU A 210 3.84 13.51 -2.61
N ILE A 211 3.38 13.64 -3.86
CA ILE A 211 2.00 13.31 -4.27
C ILE A 211 2.01 12.12 -5.21
N ASP A 212 1.50 10.99 -4.72
CA ASP A 212 1.40 9.75 -5.50
C ASP A 212 0.08 9.73 -6.30
N ASP A 213 0.13 9.11 -7.48
CA ASP A 213 -1.00 8.81 -8.35
C ASP A 213 -1.89 10.05 -8.68
N ILE A 214 -1.30 11.08 -9.27
CA ILE A 214 -1.96 12.35 -9.63
C ILE A 214 -3.14 12.19 -10.59
N GLN A 215 -3.17 11.10 -11.36
CA GLN A 215 -4.28 10.76 -12.24
C GLN A 215 -5.64 10.67 -11.50
N PHE A 216 -5.64 10.39 -10.19
CA PHE A 216 -6.88 10.33 -9.40
C PHE A 216 -7.46 11.71 -9.03
N LEU A 217 -6.85 12.82 -9.47
CA LEU A 217 -7.46 14.15 -9.44
C LEU A 217 -8.43 14.39 -10.61
N ALA A 218 -8.42 13.54 -11.63
CA ALA A 218 -9.30 13.66 -12.79
C ALA A 218 -10.78 13.74 -12.35
N ASN A 219 -11.54 14.65 -12.98
CA ASN A 219 -12.96 14.94 -12.66
C ASN A 219 -13.25 15.48 -11.24
N LYS A 220 -12.24 15.90 -10.48
CA LYS A 220 -12.44 16.46 -9.12
C LYS A 220 -12.13 17.97 -9.10
N GLU A 221 -12.96 18.78 -9.76
CA GLU A 221 -12.74 20.22 -9.98
C GLU A 221 -12.29 20.97 -8.71
N SER A 222 -13.04 20.89 -7.61
CA SER A 222 -12.67 21.58 -6.36
C SER A 222 -11.34 21.09 -5.77
N THR A 223 -10.99 19.81 -5.99
CA THR A 223 -9.69 19.28 -5.55
C THR A 223 -8.57 19.75 -6.45
N GLN A 224 -8.80 19.80 -7.77
CA GLN A 224 -7.84 20.34 -8.74
C GLN A 224 -7.54 21.81 -8.45
N GLU A 225 -8.56 22.61 -8.15
CA GLU A 225 -8.39 24.02 -7.78
C GLU A 225 -7.55 24.18 -6.51
N GLU A 226 -7.87 23.48 -5.43
CA GLU A 226 -7.11 23.59 -4.19
C GLU A 226 -5.69 23.02 -4.32
N PHE A 227 -5.50 21.97 -5.11
CA PHE A 227 -4.18 21.45 -5.44
C PHE A 227 -3.37 22.46 -6.26
N PHE A 228 -3.98 23.14 -7.24
CA PHE A 228 -3.35 24.21 -8.01
C PHE A 228 -2.84 25.35 -7.10
N HIS A 229 -3.64 25.78 -6.12
CA HIS A 229 -3.21 26.80 -5.17
C HIS A 229 -2.10 26.32 -4.23
N THR A 230 -2.17 25.07 -3.79
CA THR A 230 -1.12 24.44 -2.96
C THR A 230 0.19 24.34 -3.73
N PHE A 231 0.15 23.88 -4.98
CA PHE A 231 1.29 23.82 -5.89
C PHE A 231 1.95 25.18 -6.05
N ASN A 232 1.19 26.23 -6.39
CA ASN A 232 1.72 27.58 -6.53
C ASN A 232 2.44 28.05 -5.27
N SER A 233 1.77 27.93 -4.12
CA SER A 233 2.29 28.40 -2.84
C SER A 233 3.65 27.76 -2.51
N LEU A 234 3.78 26.46 -2.79
CA LEU A 234 5.02 25.71 -2.56
C LEU A 234 6.10 26.03 -3.60
N HIS A 235 5.72 26.10 -4.87
CA HIS A 235 6.64 26.38 -5.97
C HIS A 235 7.27 27.77 -5.85
N ASP A 236 6.46 28.80 -5.59
CA ASP A 236 6.91 30.18 -5.37
C ASP A 236 7.83 30.28 -4.15
N ALA A 237 7.57 29.48 -3.12
CA ALA A 237 8.41 29.38 -1.92
C ALA A 237 9.63 28.47 -2.09
N LYS A 238 9.91 27.98 -3.31
CA LYS A 238 11.00 27.06 -3.65
C LYS A 238 11.00 25.79 -2.78
N LYS A 239 9.82 25.27 -2.47
CA LYS A 239 9.65 23.97 -1.80
C LYS A 239 9.62 22.86 -2.85
N GLN A 240 10.19 21.70 -2.55
CA GLN A 240 10.23 20.61 -3.52
C GLN A 240 8.86 19.99 -3.69
N ILE A 241 8.43 19.83 -4.94
CA ILE A 241 7.22 19.10 -5.31
C ILE A 241 7.64 17.89 -6.14
N VAL A 242 7.23 16.70 -5.73
CA VAL A 242 7.39 15.45 -6.50
C VAL A 242 6.01 14.87 -6.74
N ILE A 243 5.72 14.55 -8.00
CA ILE A 243 4.43 14.05 -8.45
C ILE A 243 4.68 12.73 -9.16
N SER A 244 3.83 11.73 -8.89
CA SER A 244 3.80 10.52 -9.69
C SER A 244 2.51 10.40 -10.51
N SER A 245 2.58 9.64 -11.60
CA SER A 245 1.43 9.32 -12.44
C SER A 245 1.56 7.95 -13.11
N ASP A 246 0.45 7.36 -13.54
CA ASP A 246 0.46 6.20 -14.43
C ASP A 246 0.72 6.55 -15.91
N ARG A 247 0.63 7.84 -16.27
CA ARG A 247 0.74 8.37 -17.63
C ARG A 247 1.36 9.78 -17.66
N PRO A 248 1.90 10.26 -18.79
CA PRO A 248 2.49 11.60 -18.86
C PRO A 248 1.42 12.70 -18.69
N PRO A 249 1.80 13.94 -18.31
CA PRO A 249 0.85 15.01 -17.99
C PRO A 249 -0.25 15.23 -19.05
N LYS A 250 0.13 15.27 -20.34
CA LYS A 250 -0.78 15.50 -21.47
C LYS A 250 -1.81 14.40 -21.69
N GLU A 251 -1.58 13.20 -21.14
CA GLU A 251 -2.49 12.06 -21.28
C GLU A 251 -3.45 11.91 -20.09
N ILE A 252 -3.31 12.75 -19.06
CA ILE A 252 -4.23 12.78 -17.92
C ILE A 252 -5.50 13.51 -18.33
N LYS A 253 -6.48 12.72 -18.80
CA LYS A 253 -7.80 13.22 -19.16
C LYS A 253 -8.48 13.87 -17.95
N MET A 254 -9.31 14.89 -18.23
CA MET A 254 -10.15 15.55 -17.23
C MET A 254 -9.36 16.19 -16.07
N VAL A 255 -8.13 16.59 -16.34
CA VAL A 255 -7.36 17.54 -15.52
C VAL A 255 -7.29 18.87 -16.27
N GLU A 256 -7.48 19.97 -15.56
CA GLU A 256 -7.43 21.32 -16.14
C GLU A 256 -6.07 21.61 -16.81
N ASP A 257 -6.10 22.26 -17.98
CA ASP A 257 -4.90 22.59 -18.77
C ASP A 257 -3.85 23.38 -17.97
N ARG A 258 -4.31 24.21 -17.03
CA ARG A 258 -3.41 24.97 -16.15
C ARG A 258 -2.58 24.06 -15.25
N LEU A 259 -3.15 22.96 -14.75
CA LEU A 259 -2.42 21.98 -13.95
C LEU A 259 -1.46 21.17 -14.81
N VAL A 260 -1.89 20.74 -16.00
CA VAL A 260 -1.01 20.06 -16.98
C VAL A 260 0.22 20.91 -17.26
N SER A 261 0.02 22.21 -17.50
CA SER A 261 1.12 23.17 -17.70
C SER A 261 2.08 23.23 -16.51
N ARG A 262 1.58 23.10 -15.27
CA ARG A 262 2.42 23.07 -14.07
C ARG A 262 3.21 21.78 -13.92
N PHE A 263 2.62 20.66 -14.30
CA PHE A 263 3.31 19.37 -14.28
C PHE A 263 4.49 19.35 -15.25
N GLU A 264 4.39 20.11 -16.35
CA GLU A 264 5.46 20.28 -17.34
C GLU A 264 6.46 21.41 -17.03
N TRP A 265 6.31 22.16 -15.93
CA TRP A 265 7.24 23.26 -15.59
C TRP A 265 8.66 22.79 -15.22
N GLY A 266 8.79 21.58 -14.70
CA GLY A 266 10.06 21.02 -14.26
C GLY A 266 10.49 19.85 -15.14
N LEU A 267 10.96 18.77 -14.52
CA LEU A 267 11.37 17.58 -15.26
C LEU A 267 10.25 16.54 -15.27
N VAL A 268 9.87 16.13 -16.48
CA VAL A 268 9.02 14.96 -16.71
C VAL A 268 9.90 13.79 -17.11
N THR A 269 9.90 12.73 -16.33
CA THR A 269 10.67 11.51 -16.60
C THR A 269 9.78 10.29 -16.47
N ASP A 270 10.03 9.31 -17.33
CA ASP A 270 9.36 8.04 -17.33
C ASP A 270 10.17 6.96 -16.60
N ILE A 271 9.47 5.91 -16.20
CA ILE A 271 10.06 4.62 -15.81
C ILE A 271 9.47 3.57 -16.73
N GLN A 272 10.35 2.87 -17.44
CA GLN A 272 9.98 1.80 -18.36
C GLN A 272 10.15 0.41 -17.72
N PRO A 273 9.47 -0.62 -18.23
CA PRO A 273 9.69 -2.00 -17.81
C PRO A 273 11.18 -2.38 -17.86
N PRO A 274 11.71 -3.04 -16.81
CA PRO A 274 13.12 -3.45 -16.76
C PRO A 274 13.45 -4.55 -17.76
N ASP A 275 14.68 -4.54 -18.27
CA ASP A 275 15.26 -5.65 -19.03
C ASP A 275 15.52 -6.88 -18.14
N LEU A 276 15.87 -8.02 -18.74
CA LEU A 276 16.08 -9.28 -18.02
C LEU A 276 17.16 -9.14 -16.94
N GLU A 277 18.29 -8.50 -17.27
CA GLU A 277 19.41 -8.27 -16.35
C GLU A 277 18.95 -7.45 -15.13
N THR A 278 18.20 -6.37 -15.35
CA THR A 278 17.64 -5.54 -14.29
C THR A 278 16.62 -6.32 -13.45
N ARG A 279 15.77 -7.15 -14.06
CA ARG A 279 14.81 -8.01 -13.32
C ARG A 279 15.52 -9.00 -12.41
N ILE A 280 16.59 -9.66 -12.88
CA ILE A 280 17.41 -10.57 -12.07
C ILE A 280 17.98 -9.82 -10.87
N ALA A 281 18.57 -8.65 -11.10
CA ALA A 281 19.14 -7.82 -10.03
C ALA A 281 18.06 -7.36 -9.02
N ILE A 282 16.85 -7.01 -9.47
CA ILE A 282 15.72 -6.68 -8.60
C ILE A 282 15.34 -7.87 -7.71
N LEU A 283 15.21 -9.07 -8.28
CA LEU A 283 14.86 -10.28 -7.54
C LEU A 283 15.96 -10.65 -6.53
N GLN A 284 17.23 -10.59 -6.92
CA GLN A 284 18.37 -10.81 -6.03
C GLN A 284 18.35 -9.83 -4.85
N LYS A 285 18.17 -8.52 -5.13
CA LYS A 285 18.13 -7.49 -4.09
C LYS A 285 16.97 -7.72 -3.11
N LYS A 286 15.82 -8.19 -3.61
CA LYS A 286 14.67 -8.51 -2.77
C LYS A 286 14.87 -9.77 -1.93
N ALA A 287 15.46 -10.82 -2.51
CA ALA A 287 15.81 -12.03 -1.77
C ALA A 287 16.78 -11.70 -0.63
N GLU A 288 17.80 -10.88 -0.89
CA GLU A 288 18.74 -10.36 0.10
C GLU A 288 18.00 -9.62 1.23
N LEU A 289 17.15 -8.64 0.89
CA LEU A 289 16.42 -7.83 1.87
C LEU A 289 15.42 -8.65 2.71
N ARG A 290 14.89 -9.74 2.18
CA ARG A 290 13.98 -10.66 2.88
C ARG A 290 14.70 -11.81 3.59
N GLY A 291 16.02 -11.94 3.42
CA GLY A 291 16.80 -13.06 3.98
C GLY A 291 16.50 -14.40 3.33
N TYR A 292 15.97 -14.42 2.11
CA TYR A 292 15.69 -15.65 1.37
C TYR A 292 16.97 -16.16 0.69
N ARG A 293 17.22 -17.46 0.85
CA ARG A 293 18.24 -18.18 0.07
C ARG A 293 17.56 -18.80 -1.13
N ILE A 294 17.70 -18.16 -2.29
CA ILE A 294 17.13 -18.61 -3.55
C ILE A 294 18.30 -18.92 -4.49
N GLU A 295 18.27 -20.10 -5.11
CA GLU A 295 19.27 -20.48 -6.11
C GLU A 295 19.17 -19.59 -7.35
N GLU A 296 20.32 -19.29 -7.98
CA GLU A 296 20.36 -18.39 -9.14
C GLU A 296 19.49 -18.87 -10.30
N GLU A 297 19.39 -20.19 -10.50
CA GLU A 297 18.54 -20.79 -11.53
C GLU A 297 17.05 -20.46 -11.33
N ILE A 298 16.59 -20.43 -10.08
CA ILE A 298 15.21 -20.06 -9.73
C ILE A 298 14.98 -18.58 -9.99
N ILE A 299 15.94 -17.71 -9.60
CA ILE A 299 15.85 -16.27 -9.87
C ILE A 299 15.79 -16.01 -11.38
N TYR A 300 16.64 -16.70 -12.15
CA TYR A 300 16.67 -16.59 -13.60
C TYR A 300 15.35 -17.07 -14.22
N PHE A 301 14.83 -18.21 -13.77
CA PHE A 301 13.54 -18.74 -14.18
C PHE A 301 12.40 -17.75 -13.91
N LEU A 302 12.33 -17.17 -12.71
CA LEU A 302 11.32 -16.16 -12.36
C LEU A 302 11.45 -14.91 -13.24
N ALA A 303 12.67 -14.40 -13.44
CA ALA A 303 12.92 -13.22 -14.27
C ALA A 303 12.58 -13.42 -15.76
N GLN A 304 12.67 -14.64 -16.27
CA GLN A 304 12.28 -14.99 -17.64
C GLN A 304 10.76 -15.14 -17.79
N ASN A 305 10.10 -15.78 -16.82
CA ASN A 305 8.68 -16.15 -16.94
C ASN A 305 7.71 -15.08 -16.42
N ILE A 306 8.21 -14.08 -15.68
CA ILE A 306 7.41 -12.95 -15.20
C ILE A 306 7.99 -11.65 -15.79
N PRO A 307 7.69 -11.33 -17.06
CA PRO A 307 8.20 -10.13 -17.73
C PRO A 307 7.46 -8.85 -17.32
N SER A 308 6.40 -8.97 -16.52
CA SER A 308 5.45 -7.91 -16.16
C SER A 308 5.95 -7.04 -15.00
N ASN A 309 5.03 -6.40 -14.28
CA ASN A 309 5.35 -5.40 -13.26
C ASN A 309 6.12 -6.01 -12.06
N ILE A 310 6.93 -5.19 -11.39
CA ILE A 310 7.76 -5.65 -10.26
C ILE A 310 6.88 -6.15 -9.10
N ARG A 311 5.62 -5.71 -8.98
CA ARG A 311 4.70 -6.21 -7.95
C ARG A 311 4.30 -7.67 -8.18
N GLU A 312 4.14 -8.10 -9.43
CA GLU A 312 3.89 -9.52 -9.77
C GLU A 312 5.14 -10.37 -9.52
N LEU A 313 6.32 -9.86 -9.89
CA LEU A 313 7.61 -10.47 -9.54
C LEU A 313 7.83 -10.59 -8.02
N GLU A 314 7.25 -9.68 -7.23
CA GLU A 314 7.33 -9.70 -5.77
C GLU A 314 6.35 -10.67 -5.08
N GLY A 315 5.25 -10.99 -5.76
CA GLY A 315 4.17 -11.81 -5.24
C GLY A 315 4.29 -13.29 -5.57
N ALA A 316 5.00 -13.64 -6.64
CA ALA A 316 5.38 -15.00 -7.00
C ALA A 316 6.52 -15.53 -6.12
#